data_AF-A0A2V4UZU0-F1
#
_entry.id   AF-A0A2V4UZU0-F1
#
_cell.length_a   1.000
_cell.length_b   1.000
_cell.length_c   1.000
_cell.angle_alpha   90.00
_cell.angle_beta   90.00
_cell.angle_gamma   90.00
#
_symmetry.space_group_name_H-M   'P 1'
#
loop_
_entity.id
_entity.type
_entity.pdbx_description
1 polymer ?
#
loop_
_entity_poly.entity_id
_entity_poly.type
_entity_poly.pdbx_seq_one_letter_code
_entity_poly.pdbx_strand_id
1 'polypeptide(L)'
;MISNSFNRYDCTNKNSCSTFSDERIENGDGGKDHSRIDDWAAKYDISISILREEYSQGTLRLRNVDEKANKYLLVISIIFTGLFVVLSSSAIESLVFSYKVSLMYFILTLVFVTTFSIGSIFGFLTFRAVLKCFDLVELQKMPSILNTLESTKMNNSVEYKHYLISCFQLVIDATDKTVSSKQKHIISISKNIKFFIALITFSLAILISLKILG
;
A
#
# COMPACT_ATOMS: atom_id res chain seq x y z
N MET A 1 7.53 22.23 2.71
CA MET A 1 8.21 21.77 1.48
C MET A 1 9.45 21.00 1.91
N ILE A 2 9.41 19.68 1.91
CA ILE A 2 10.60 18.84 2.15
C ILE A 2 10.85 18.11 0.84
N SER A 3 11.83 18.62 0.11
CA SER A 3 12.42 17.99 -1.06
C SER A 3 13.21 16.79 -0.59
N ASN A 4 12.65 15.58 -0.69
CA ASN A 4 13.45 14.36 -0.62
C ASN A 4 13.84 13.99 -2.05
N SER A 5 15.08 14.36 -2.40
CA SER A 5 15.79 13.86 -3.57
C SER A 5 15.79 12.33 -3.54
N PHE A 6 15.00 11.75 -4.44
CA PHE A 6 15.06 10.35 -4.81
C PHE A 6 16.47 10.01 -5.30
N ASN A 7 17.26 9.33 -4.47
CA ASN A 7 18.37 8.56 -5.00
C ASN A 7 17.76 7.35 -5.70
N ARG A 8 17.61 7.50 -7.02
CA ARG A 8 17.34 6.46 -7.99
C ARG A 8 18.51 5.46 -7.90
N TYR A 9 18.38 4.43 -7.08
CA TYR A 9 19.36 3.34 -7.06
C TYR A 9 19.16 2.53 -8.33
N ASP A 10 19.96 2.91 -9.32
CA ASP A 10 20.02 2.29 -10.61
C ASP A 10 20.78 0.96 -10.46
N CYS A 11 20.05 -0.16 -10.54
CA CYS A 11 20.68 -1.49 -10.54
C CYS A 11 21.60 -1.68 -11.77
N THR A 12 21.64 -0.75 -12.73
CA THR A 12 22.62 -0.80 -13.82
C THR A 12 24.03 -0.37 -13.40
N ASN A 13 24.21 0.22 -12.21
CA ASN A 13 25.53 0.64 -11.74
C ASN A 13 26.23 -0.49 -10.97
N LYS A 14 27.15 -1.18 -11.65
CA LYS A 14 28.05 -2.21 -11.06
C LYS A 14 28.77 -1.74 -9.79
N ASN A 15 28.99 -0.44 -9.62
CA ASN A 15 29.84 0.10 -8.57
C ASN A 15 29.17 0.19 -7.19
N SER A 16 27.85 -0.02 -7.08
CA SER A 16 27.18 -0.05 -5.77
C SER A 16 27.27 -1.41 -5.06
N CYS A 17 27.75 -2.46 -5.73
CA CYS A 17 27.94 -3.80 -5.16
C CYS A 17 29.42 -4.26 -5.14
N SER A 18 30.36 -3.42 -5.58
CA SER A 18 31.79 -3.75 -5.62
C SER A 18 32.51 -3.35 -4.34
N THR A 19 32.24 -4.05 -3.24
CA THR A 19 33.18 -4.13 -2.11
C THR A 19 33.18 -5.56 -1.58
N PHE A 20 33.67 -6.47 -2.42
CA PHE A 20 34.30 -7.69 -1.92
C PHE A 20 35.72 -7.68 -2.47
N SER A 21 36.65 -7.27 -1.61
CA SER A 21 38.06 -7.14 -1.92
C SER A 21 38.63 -8.49 -2.35
N ASP A 22 39.45 -8.46 -3.39
CA ASP A 22 40.39 -9.52 -3.79
C ASP A 22 41.14 -10.10 -2.58
N GLU A 23 40.70 -11.25 -2.07
CA GLU A 23 41.64 -12.19 -1.47
C GLU A 23 42.20 -13.02 -2.61
N ARG A 24 43.40 -12.62 -3.08
CA ARG A 24 44.24 -13.44 -3.95
C ARG A 24 44.37 -14.84 -3.38
N ILE A 25 43.88 -15.84 -4.10
CA ILE A 25 44.27 -17.23 -3.90
C ILE A 25 45.56 -17.45 -4.70
N GLU A 26 46.72 -17.30 -4.04
CA GLU A 26 47.98 -17.85 -4.56
C GLU A 26 47.96 -19.38 -4.43
N ASN A 27 47.89 -20.03 -5.60
CA ASN A 27 48.33 -21.38 -5.98
C ASN A 27 48.50 -22.47 -4.89
N GLY A 28 47.67 -23.50 -4.97
CA GLY A 28 48.00 -24.85 -4.48
C GLY A 28 46.84 -25.86 -4.51
N ASP A 29 46.99 -26.91 -5.32
CA ASP A 29 46.18 -28.16 -5.36
C ASP A 29 44.87 -28.14 -6.19
N GLY A 30 45.01 -28.34 -7.51
CA GLY A 30 43.96 -28.28 -8.55
C GLY A 30 42.87 -29.38 -8.53
N GLY A 31 42.60 -30.00 -7.39
CA GLY A 31 41.55 -31.01 -7.22
C GLY A 31 40.39 -30.62 -6.29
N LYS A 32 40.57 -29.60 -5.43
CA LYS A 32 39.58 -29.21 -4.39
C LYS A 32 38.77 -27.97 -4.73
N ASP A 33 39.24 -27.16 -5.67
CA ASP A 33 38.56 -25.91 -6.04
C ASP A 33 37.30 -26.15 -6.87
N HIS A 34 37.25 -27.18 -7.73
CA HIS A 34 36.04 -27.50 -8.49
C HIS A 34 34.89 -27.97 -7.58
N SER A 35 35.14 -28.86 -6.62
CA SER A 35 34.10 -29.31 -5.68
C SER A 35 33.58 -28.14 -4.82
N ARG A 36 34.45 -27.21 -4.41
CA ARG A 36 34.03 -26.00 -3.70
C ARG A 36 33.14 -25.13 -4.58
N ILE A 37 33.58 -24.83 -5.81
CA ILE A 37 32.82 -23.96 -6.74
C ILE A 37 31.45 -24.56 -7.06
N ASP A 38 31.36 -25.87 -7.26
CA ASP A 38 30.10 -26.58 -7.51
C ASP A 38 29.16 -26.53 -6.29
N ASP A 39 29.70 -26.68 -5.07
CA ASP A 39 28.94 -26.51 -3.83
C ASP A 39 28.42 -25.07 -3.66
N TRP A 40 29.22 -24.06 -4.02
CA TRP A 40 28.81 -22.67 -4.02
C TRP A 40 27.74 -22.40 -5.10
N ALA A 41 27.92 -22.93 -6.30
CA ALA A 41 26.95 -22.79 -7.39
C ALA A 41 25.59 -23.40 -7.04
N ALA A 42 25.57 -24.58 -6.41
CA ALA A 42 24.36 -25.24 -5.93
C ALA A 42 23.67 -24.45 -4.81
N LYS A 43 24.43 -23.91 -3.85
CA LYS A 43 23.89 -23.02 -2.81
C LYS A 43 23.25 -21.77 -3.41
N TYR A 44 23.89 -21.17 -4.40
CA TYR A 44 23.36 -20.01 -5.10
C TYR A 44 22.08 -20.31 -5.87
N ASP A 45 21.96 -21.48 -6.50
CA ASP A 45 20.73 -21.89 -7.18
C ASP A 45 19.57 -22.06 -6.20
N ILE A 46 19.83 -22.64 -5.03
CA ILE A 46 18.84 -22.74 -3.94
C ILE A 46 18.42 -21.33 -3.49
N SER A 47 19.37 -20.43 -3.23
CA SER A 47 19.06 -19.06 -2.81
C SER A 47 18.24 -18.30 -3.86
N ILE A 48 18.59 -18.41 -5.14
CA ILE A 48 17.83 -17.79 -6.24
C ILE A 48 16.41 -18.37 -6.32
N SER A 49 16.24 -19.68 -6.12
CA SER A 49 14.91 -20.31 -6.12
C SER A 49 14.02 -19.78 -4.99
N ILE A 50 14.58 -19.63 -3.79
CA ILE A 50 13.87 -19.09 -2.62
C ILE A 50 13.50 -17.62 -2.85
N LEU A 51 14.45 -16.80 -3.32
CA LEU A 51 14.22 -15.39 -3.60
C LEU A 51 13.18 -15.15 -4.70
N ARG A 52 13.14 -16.02 -5.71
CA ARG A 52 12.09 -15.98 -6.74
C ARG A 52 10.71 -16.23 -6.13
N GLU A 53 10.60 -17.22 -5.24
CA GLU A 53 9.34 -17.52 -4.54
C GLU A 53 8.94 -16.36 -3.62
N GLU A 54 9.87 -15.80 -2.84
CA GLU A 54 9.61 -14.64 -1.99
C GLU A 54 9.16 -13.42 -2.79
N TYR A 55 9.80 -13.14 -3.93
CA TYR A 55 9.36 -12.09 -4.85
C TYR A 55 7.93 -12.33 -5.36
N SER A 56 7.63 -13.56 -5.81
CA SER A 56 6.28 -13.95 -6.24
C SER A 56 5.24 -13.71 -5.12
N GLN A 57 5.54 -14.16 -3.91
CA GLN A 57 4.67 -13.92 -2.75
C GLN A 57 4.54 -12.43 -2.41
N GLY A 58 5.62 -11.66 -2.51
CA GLY A 58 5.62 -10.20 -2.31
C GLY A 58 4.69 -9.50 -3.30
N THR A 59 4.76 -9.86 -4.59
CA THR A 59 3.85 -9.31 -5.61
C THR A 59 2.39 -9.69 -5.35
N LEU A 60 2.13 -10.92 -4.90
CA LEU A 60 0.78 -11.36 -4.52
C LEU A 60 0.24 -10.58 -3.33
N ARG A 61 1.06 -10.37 -2.29
CA ARG A 61 0.70 -9.55 -1.11
C ARG A 61 0.37 -8.13 -1.53
N LEU A 62 1.18 -7.54 -2.39
CA LEU A 62 0.94 -6.19 -2.92
C LEU A 62 -0.37 -6.11 -3.70
N ARG A 63 -0.65 -7.09 -4.56
CA ARG A 63 -1.93 -7.18 -5.28
C ARG A 63 -3.12 -7.29 -4.33
N ASN A 64 -3.02 -8.11 -3.28
CA ASN A 64 -4.10 -8.27 -2.29
C ASN A 64 -4.34 -6.97 -1.50
N VAL A 65 -3.29 -6.23 -1.19
CA VAL A 65 -3.36 -4.92 -0.54
C VAL A 65 -4.06 -3.90 -1.44
N ASP A 66 -3.71 -3.86 -2.73
CA ASP A 66 -4.35 -2.97 -3.71
C ASP A 66 -5.83 -3.33 -3.95
N GLU A 67 -6.17 -4.61 -4.04
CA GLU A 67 -7.56 -5.05 -4.15
C GLU A 67 -8.39 -4.63 -2.93
N LYS A 68 -7.80 -4.72 -1.73
CA LYS A 68 -8.45 -4.29 -0.49
C LYS A 68 -8.64 -2.77 -0.45
N ALA A 69 -7.66 -1.99 -0.89
CA ALA A 69 -7.80 -0.53 -1.01
C ALA A 69 -8.91 -0.16 -2.00
N ASN A 70 -9.02 -0.87 -3.12
CA ASN A 70 -10.07 -0.67 -4.12
C ASN A 70 -11.47 -0.96 -3.57
N LYS A 71 -11.64 -2.04 -2.79
CA LYS A 71 -12.90 -2.31 -2.09
C LYS A 71 -13.32 -1.16 -1.17
N TYR A 72 -12.37 -0.57 -0.44
CA TYR A 72 -12.67 0.58 0.42
C TYR A 72 -13.02 1.84 -0.36
N LEU A 73 -12.38 2.09 -1.50
CA LEU A 73 -12.74 3.19 -2.40
C LEU A 73 -14.19 3.06 -2.88
N LEU A 74 -14.59 1.86 -3.31
CA LEU A 74 -15.96 1.57 -3.73
C LEU A 74 -16.97 1.85 -2.61
N VAL A 75 -16.71 1.34 -1.39
CA VAL A 75 -17.57 1.59 -0.22
C VAL A 75 -17.72 3.08 0.07
N ILE A 76 -16.62 3.84 0.06
CA ILE A 76 -16.66 5.29 0.29
C ILE A 76 -17.48 5.98 -0.80
N SER A 77 -17.32 5.58 -2.07
CA SER A 77 -18.09 6.13 -3.18
C SER A 77 -19.60 5.93 -2.99
N ILE A 78 -20.03 4.72 -2.60
CA ILE A 78 -21.44 4.43 -2.32
C ILE A 78 -21.97 5.34 -1.22
N ILE A 79 -21.19 5.50 -0.14
CA ILE A 79 -21.59 6.33 0.99
C ILE A 79 -21.71 7.80 0.59
N PHE A 80 -20.76 8.36 -0.17
CA PHE A 80 -20.86 9.74 -0.66
C PHE A 80 -22.05 9.94 -1.59
N THR A 81 -22.33 9.00 -2.49
CA THR A 81 -23.52 9.04 -3.34
C THR A 81 -24.80 9.03 -2.50
N GLY A 82 -24.89 8.15 -1.50
CA GLY A 82 -26.03 8.10 -0.57
C GLY A 82 -26.21 9.41 0.21
N LEU A 83 -25.12 10.00 0.70
CA LEU A 83 -25.14 11.31 1.35
C LEU A 83 -25.67 12.39 0.42
N PHE A 84 -25.22 12.42 -0.84
CA PHE A 84 -25.67 13.40 -1.83
C PHE A 84 -27.17 13.28 -2.12
N VAL A 85 -27.69 12.04 -2.20
CA VAL A 85 -29.12 11.77 -2.37
C VAL A 85 -29.93 12.26 -1.18
N VAL A 86 -29.48 11.97 0.05
CA VAL A 86 -30.14 12.46 1.28
C VAL A 86 -30.10 13.99 1.34
N LEU A 87 -28.95 14.59 1.02
CA LEU A 87 -28.77 16.05 0.98
C LEU A 87 -29.68 16.74 -0.04
N SER A 88 -29.93 16.09 -1.17
CA SER A 88 -30.79 16.60 -2.24
C SER A 88 -32.27 16.28 -2.03
N SER A 89 -32.61 15.53 -0.98
CA SER A 89 -33.98 15.13 -0.70
C SER A 89 -34.73 16.18 0.13
N SER A 90 -36.05 16.21 -0.02
CA SER A 90 -36.94 17.02 0.84
C SER A 90 -36.91 16.61 2.31
N ALA A 91 -36.23 15.51 2.66
CA ALA A 91 -36.06 15.12 4.05
C ALA A 91 -35.23 16.18 4.83
N ILE A 92 -34.36 16.94 4.15
CA ILE A 92 -33.65 18.07 4.75
C ILE A 92 -34.58 19.24 5.10
N GLU A 93 -35.68 19.41 4.38
CA GLU A 93 -36.63 20.51 4.63
C GLU A 93 -37.33 20.38 5.99
N SER A 94 -37.33 19.17 6.57
CA SER A 94 -37.81 18.94 7.94
C SER A 94 -36.88 19.49 9.03
N LEU A 95 -35.66 19.93 8.70
CA LEU A 95 -34.75 20.54 9.69
C LEU A 95 -35.21 21.96 10.02
N VAL A 96 -35.94 22.12 11.13
CA VAL A 96 -36.44 23.42 11.57
C VAL A 96 -35.53 24.03 12.64
N PHE A 97 -34.83 25.10 12.27
CA PHE A 97 -33.94 25.87 13.17
C PHE A 97 -34.69 26.99 13.90
N SER A 98 -35.88 26.70 14.45
CA SER A 98 -36.69 27.70 15.15
C SER A 98 -36.86 27.34 16.61
N TYR A 99 -36.49 28.28 17.49
CA TYR A 99 -36.72 28.20 18.95
C TYR A 99 -38.21 28.13 19.34
N LYS A 100 -39.13 28.35 18.39
CA LYS A 100 -40.58 28.24 18.61
C LYS A 100 -41.10 26.80 18.52
N VAL A 101 -40.29 25.85 18.06
CA VAL A 101 -40.66 24.42 17.99
C VAL A 101 -40.39 23.76 19.35
N SER A 102 -41.03 22.61 19.60
CA SER A 102 -40.72 21.75 20.75
C SER A 102 -39.22 21.65 21.00
N LEU A 103 -38.82 21.86 22.27
CA LEU A 103 -37.42 21.83 22.71
C LEU A 103 -36.71 20.52 22.31
N MET A 104 -37.45 19.41 22.24
CA MET A 104 -36.96 18.12 21.76
C MET A 104 -36.57 18.14 20.27
N TYR A 105 -37.34 18.81 19.42
CA TYR A 105 -37.09 18.93 17.98
C TYR A 105 -35.83 19.74 17.69
N PHE A 106 -35.66 20.84 18.44
CA PHE A 106 -34.47 21.70 18.36
C PHE A 106 -33.20 20.94 18.77
N ILE A 107 -33.25 20.18 19.86
CA ILE A 107 -32.12 19.34 20.30
C ILE A 107 -31.79 18.28 19.24
N LEU A 108 -32.78 17.58 18.68
CA LEU A 108 -32.55 16.54 17.68
C LEU A 108 -31.90 17.10 16.40
N THR A 109 -32.35 18.29 15.98
CA THR A 109 -31.76 19.03 14.85
C THR A 109 -30.30 19.39 15.11
N LEU A 110 -29.97 19.87 16.31
CA LEU A 110 -28.59 20.21 16.68
C LEU A 110 -27.70 18.96 16.75
N VAL A 111 -28.21 17.86 17.33
CA VAL A 111 -27.50 16.57 17.35
C VAL A 111 -27.24 16.10 15.92
N PHE A 112 -28.23 16.16 15.03
CA PHE A 112 -28.05 15.82 13.62
C PHE A 112 -26.94 16.63 12.96
N VAL A 113 -26.95 17.96 13.10
CA VAL A 113 -25.94 18.83 12.48
C VAL A 113 -24.53 18.51 13.01
N THR A 114 -24.39 18.29 14.31
CA THR A 114 -23.09 17.94 14.91
C THR A 114 -22.59 16.57 14.46
N THR A 115 -23.44 15.54 14.47
CA THR A 115 -23.05 14.20 14.01
C THR A 115 -22.75 14.16 12.52
N PHE A 116 -23.51 14.90 11.71
CA PHE A 116 -23.28 15.03 10.28
C PHE A 116 -21.96 15.74 9.96
N SER A 117 -21.65 16.81 10.71
CA SER A 117 -20.39 17.55 10.57
C SER A 117 -19.18 16.68 10.94
N ILE A 118 -19.24 15.98 12.08
CA ILE A 118 -18.20 15.05 12.52
C ILE A 118 -18.05 13.92 11.48
N GLY A 119 -19.16 13.34 11.03
CA GLY A 119 -19.17 12.32 9.99
C GLY A 119 -18.46 12.78 8.72
N SER A 120 -18.77 13.99 8.23
CA SER A 120 -18.13 14.57 7.05
C SER A 120 -16.60 14.70 7.19
N ILE A 121 -16.11 15.10 8.36
CA ILE A 121 -14.66 15.15 8.65
C ILE A 121 -14.04 13.75 8.55
N PHE A 122 -14.65 12.75 9.17
CA PHE A 122 -14.16 11.36 9.08
C PHE A 122 -14.23 10.81 7.65
N GLY A 123 -15.27 11.15 6.89
CA GLY A 123 -15.40 10.82 5.47
C GLY A 123 -14.23 11.39 4.66
N PHE A 124 -13.92 12.68 4.84
CA PHE A 124 -12.81 13.33 4.16
C PHE A 124 -11.44 12.75 4.56
N LEU A 125 -11.21 12.50 5.85
CA LEU A 125 -9.98 11.86 6.33
C LEU A 125 -9.80 10.47 5.72
N THR A 126 -10.89 9.71 5.62
CA THR A 126 -10.88 8.39 5.01
C THR A 126 -10.58 8.47 3.52
N PHE A 127 -11.24 9.37 2.78
CA PHE A 127 -11.00 9.58 1.36
C PHE A 127 -9.53 9.93 1.09
N ARG A 128 -8.96 10.85 1.88
CA ARG A 128 -7.54 11.22 1.77
C ARG A 128 -6.61 10.04 2.09
N ALA A 129 -6.95 9.21 3.07
CA ALA A 129 -6.16 8.03 3.41
C ALA A 129 -6.22 6.97 2.28
N VAL A 130 -7.37 6.80 1.63
CA VAL A 130 -7.51 5.93 0.46
C VAL A 130 -6.68 6.44 -0.71
N LEU A 131 -6.70 7.74 -1.01
CA LEU A 131 -5.84 8.31 -2.06
C LEU A 131 -4.36 8.05 -1.79
N LYS A 132 -3.91 8.12 -0.54
CA LYS A 132 -2.53 7.78 -0.15
C LYS A 132 -2.19 6.30 -0.32
N CYS A 133 -3.15 5.38 -0.27
CA CYS A 133 -2.91 3.97 -0.62
C CYS A 133 -2.64 3.77 -2.10
N PHE A 134 -3.22 4.62 -2.96
CA PHE A 134 -3.10 4.56 -4.40
C PHE A 134 -1.92 5.34 -4.97
N ASP A 135 -1.17 6.07 -4.14
CA ASP A 135 0.03 6.76 -4.58
C ASP A 135 0.96 5.71 -5.24
N LEU A 136 1.25 5.93 -6.53
CA LEU A 136 1.90 4.94 -7.38
C LEU A 136 3.30 4.70 -6.86
N VAL A 137 3.48 3.62 -6.11
CA VAL A 137 4.79 3.01 -6.03
C VAL A 137 4.95 2.23 -7.33
N GLU A 138 5.72 2.80 -8.26
CA GLU A 138 6.24 2.06 -9.40
C GLU A 138 6.84 0.77 -8.85
N LEU A 139 6.20 -0.39 -9.11
CA LEU A 139 6.86 -1.67 -8.84
C LEU A 139 8.17 -1.62 -9.61
N GLN A 140 9.27 -1.68 -8.88
CA GLN A 140 10.59 -1.83 -9.46
C GLN A 140 10.58 -3.19 -10.16
N LYS A 141 10.29 -3.18 -11.47
CA LYS A 141 10.27 -4.40 -12.26
C LYS A 141 11.66 -4.99 -12.19
N MET A 142 11.73 -6.26 -11.84
CA MET A 142 13.00 -6.99 -11.87
C MET A 142 13.65 -6.76 -13.23
N PRO A 143 14.94 -6.34 -13.29
CA PRO A 143 15.61 -6.10 -14.55
C PRO A 143 15.52 -7.36 -15.42
N SER A 144 15.27 -7.18 -16.73
CA SER A 144 15.23 -8.29 -17.67
C SER A 144 16.54 -9.06 -17.57
N ILE A 145 16.44 -10.31 -17.12
CA ILE A 145 17.57 -11.25 -17.00
C ILE A 145 18.29 -11.33 -18.35
N LEU A 146 17.53 -11.32 -19.44
CA LEU A 146 18.00 -11.39 -20.81
C LEU A 146 18.83 -10.15 -21.21
N ASN A 147 18.35 -8.95 -20.87
CA ASN A 147 19.07 -7.70 -21.14
C ASN A 147 20.35 -7.59 -20.30
N THR A 148 20.32 -8.13 -19.08
CA THR A 148 21.48 -8.11 -18.18
C THR A 148 22.53 -9.14 -18.60
N LEU A 149 22.11 -10.30 -19.10
CA LEU A 149 23.03 -11.31 -19.62
C LEU A 149 23.76 -10.79 -20.87
N GLU A 150 23.02 -10.12 -21.76
CA GLU A 150 23.53 -9.53 -22.99
C GLU A 150 24.47 -8.33 -22.72
N SER A 151 24.13 -7.48 -21.73
CA SER A 151 24.95 -6.30 -21.37
C SER A 151 26.24 -6.65 -20.64
N THR A 152 26.26 -7.76 -19.90
CA THR A 152 27.37 -8.06 -18.97
C THR A 152 28.41 -9.00 -19.58
N LYS A 153 28.13 -9.66 -20.72
CA LYS A 153 28.96 -10.72 -21.34
C LYS A 153 29.43 -11.80 -20.35
N MET A 154 28.79 -11.88 -19.18
CA MET A 154 29.13 -12.82 -18.12
C MET A 154 28.40 -14.12 -18.42
N ASN A 155 29.16 -15.17 -18.71
CA ASN A 155 28.64 -16.54 -18.67
C ASN A 155 28.13 -16.85 -17.27
N ASN A 156 27.31 -17.89 -17.13
CA ASN A 156 26.75 -18.40 -15.87
C ASN A 156 27.85 -18.64 -14.82
N SER A 157 28.25 -17.58 -14.12
CA SER A 157 29.34 -17.53 -13.17
C SER A 157 28.80 -17.28 -11.78
N VAL A 158 29.61 -17.63 -10.78
CA VAL A 158 29.28 -17.40 -9.37
C VAL A 158 29.03 -15.90 -9.10
N GLU A 159 29.78 -15.01 -9.74
CA GLU A 159 29.59 -13.56 -9.65
C GLU A 159 28.23 -13.09 -10.20
N TYR A 160 27.79 -13.67 -11.32
CA TYR A 160 26.49 -13.36 -11.89
C TYR A 160 25.35 -13.81 -10.96
N LYS A 161 25.46 -15.01 -10.37
CA LYS A 161 24.47 -15.51 -9.40
C LYS A 161 24.40 -14.63 -8.15
N HIS A 162 25.54 -14.15 -7.65
CA HIS A 162 25.61 -13.23 -6.52
C HIS A 162 24.92 -11.89 -6.83
N TYR A 163 25.23 -11.28 -7.98
CA TYR A 163 24.57 -10.05 -8.43
C TYR A 163 23.04 -10.21 -8.55
N LEU A 164 22.58 -11.35 -9.06
CA LEU A 164 21.16 -11.64 -9.25
C LEU A 164 20.43 -11.78 -7.90
N ILE A 165 21.10 -12.34 -6.89
CA ILE A 165 20.61 -12.37 -5.51
C ILE A 165 20.47 -10.96 -4.93
N SER A 166 21.48 -10.11 -5.09
CA SER A 166 21.40 -8.72 -4.61
C SER A 166 20.25 -7.94 -5.28
N CYS A 167 20.03 -8.17 -6.58
CA CYS A 167 18.89 -7.58 -7.29
C CYS A 167 17.54 -8.05 -6.73
N PHE A 168 17.40 -9.36 -6.47
CA PHE A 168 16.18 -9.89 -5.85
C PHE A 168 15.93 -9.29 -4.48
N GLN A 169 16.95 -9.27 -3.62
CA GLN A 169 16.84 -8.73 -2.26
C GLN A 169 16.41 -7.27 -2.26
N LEU A 170 16.99 -6.44 -3.14
CA LEU A 170 16.63 -5.03 -3.26
C LEU A 170 15.16 -4.85 -3.64
N VAL A 171 14.67 -5.63 -4.60
CA VAL A 171 13.28 -5.56 -5.06
C VAL A 171 12.31 -6.10 -3.99
N ILE A 172 12.67 -7.17 -3.28
CA ILE A 172 11.89 -7.72 -2.17
C ILE A 172 11.78 -6.69 -1.04
N ASP A 173 12.89 -6.11 -0.61
CA ASP A 173 12.92 -5.08 0.44
C ASP A 173 12.08 -3.85 0.08
N ALA A 174 12.15 -3.40 -1.17
CA ALA A 174 11.32 -2.31 -1.67
C ALA A 174 9.83 -2.68 -1.66
N THR A 175 9.51 -3.91 -2.07
CA THR A 175 8.14 -4.44 -2.08
C THR A 175 7.57 -4.54 -0.67
N ASP A 176 8.33 -5.09 0.28
CA ASP A 176 7.89 -5.25 1.67
C ASP A 176 7.69 -3.91 2.39
N LYS A 177 8.58 -2.93 2.16
CA LYS A 177 8.38 -1.55 2.65
C LYS A 177 7.10 -0.94 2.11
N THR A 178 6.81 -1.15 0.83
CA THR A 178 5.60 -0.67 0.17
C THR A 178 4.35 -1.32 0.72
N VAL A 179 4.35 -2.65 0.85
CA VAL A 179 3.26 -3.44 1.45
C VAL A 179 2.99 -2.96 2.87
N SER A 180 4.04 -2.83 3.69
CA SER A 180 3.93 -2.36 5.08
C SER A 180 3.32 -0.95 5.18
N SER A 181 3.78 -0.03 4.32
CA SER A 181 3.24 1.33 4.26
C SER A 181 1.76 1.35 3.87
N LYS A 182 1.40 0.70 2.75
CA LYS A 182 0.02 0.59 2.28
C LYS A 182 -0.88 -0.09 3.31
N GLN A 183 -0.39 -1.11 4.01
CA GLN A 183 -1.15 -1.83 5.04
C GLN A 183 -1.44 -0.98 6.28
N LYS A 184 -0.51 -0.11 6.71
CA LYS A 184 -0.76 0.87 7.78
C LYS A 184 -1.90 1.82 7.40
N HIS A 185 -1.92 2.31 6.17
CA HIS A 185 -3.00 3.14 5.67
C HIS A 185 -4.34 2.39 5.62
N ILE A 186 -4.35 1.14 5.14
CA ILE A 186 -5.55 0.27 5.15
C ILE A 186 -6.12 0.07 6.55
N ILE A 187 -5.27 -0.13 7.57
CA ILE A 187 -5.72 -0.28 8.96
C ILE A 187 -6.39 1.02 9.44
N SER A 188 -5.82 2.18 9.11
CA SER A 188 -6.42 3.48 9.43
C SER A 188 -7.76 3.68 8.72
N ILE A 189 -7.83 3.37 7.42
CA ILE A 189 -9.07 3.43 6.61
C ILE A 189 -10.15 2.55 7.24
N SER A 190 -9.83 1.32 7.61
CA SER A 190 -10.79 0.38 8.20
C SER A 190 -11.42 0.92 9.49
N LYS A 191 -10.62 1.54 10.36
CA LYS A 191 -11.13 2.16 11.61
C LYS A 191 -12.04 3.35 11.30
N ASN A 192 -11.60 4.24 10.43
CA ASN A 192 -12.35 5.46 10.11
C ASN A 192 -13.66 5.14 9.38
N ILE A 193 -13.68 4.17 8.46
CA ILE A 193 -14.90 3.75 7.75
C ILE A 193 -15.94 3.18 8.71
N LYS A 194 -15.54 2.32 9.66
CA LYS A 194 -16.49 1.76 10.63
C LYS A 194 -17.16 2.86 11.44
N PHE A 195 -16.38 3.84 11.90
CA PHE A 195 -16.89 4.98 12.64
C PHE A 195 -17.80 5.88 11.77
N PHE A 196 -17.39 6.13 10.53
CA PHE A 196 -18.16 6.91 9.57
C PHE A 196 -19.51 6.27 9.24
N ILE A 197 -19.53 4.95 9.00
CA ILE A 197 -20.77 4.20 8.78
C ILE A 197 -21.69 4.32 10.00
N ALA A 198 -21.16 4.12 11.22
CA ALA A 198 -21.96 4.22 12.44
C ALA A 198 -22.58 5.63 12.60
N LEU A 199 -21.82 6.69 12.34
CA LEU A 199 -22.30 8.07 12.41
C LEU A 199 -23.37 8.38 11.35
N ILE A 200 -23.22 7.86 10.13
CA ILE A 200 -24.21 8.07 9.06
C ILE A 200 -25.50 7.35 9.38
N THR A 201 -25.43 6.08 9.82
CA THR A 201 -26.62 5.32 10.20
C THR A 201 -27.35 5.99 11.37
N PHE A 202 -26.61 6.51 12.35
CA PHE A 202 -27.18 7.28 13.45
C PHE A 202 -27.83 8.59 12.97
N SER A 203 -27.18 9.31 12.05
CA SER A 203 -27.71 10.54 11.48
C SER A 203 -29.01 10.28 10.68
N LEU A 204 -29.07 9.17 9.93
CA LEU A 204 -30.27 8.72 9.23
C LEU A 204 -31.42 8.39 10.21
N ALA A 205 -31.13 7.72 11.32
CA ALA A 205 -32.14 7.42 12.33
C ALA A 205 -32.72 8.69 12.98
N ILE A 206 -31.87 9.70 13.23
CA ILE A 206 -32.31 11.01 13.71
C ILE A 206 -33.22 11.68 12.68
N LEU A 207 -32.82 11.67 11.41
CA LEU A 207 -33.57 12.30 10.32
C LEU A 207 -34.96 11.66 10.15
N ILE A 208 -35.06 10.33 10.25
CA ILE A 208 -36.35 9.61 10.28
C ILE A 208 -37.18 10.03 11.50
N SER A 209 -36.55 10.13 12.68
CA SER A 209 -37.25 10.53 13.91
C SER A 209 -37.79 11.96 13.81
N LEU A 210 -37.02 12.90 13.24
CA LEU A 210 -37.46 14.28 12.96
C LEU A 210 -38.67 14.31 12.03
N LYS A 211 -38.70 13.44 11.01
CA LYS A 211 -39.82 13.34 10.07
C LYS A 211 -41.09 12.72 10.67
N ILE A 212 -40.97 11.88 11.69
CA ILE A 212 -42.12 11.30 12.40
C ILE A 212 -42.67 12.28 13.45
N LEU A 213 -41.77 13.05 14.07
CA LEU A 213 -42.12 13.96 15.18
C LEU A 213 -42.65 15.32 14.72
N GLY A 214 -42.33 15.73 13.48
CA GLY A 214 -42.78 16.98 12.86
C GLY A 214 -43.89 16.73 11.86
#